data_AF-A0A833W372-F1
#
_entry.id   AF-A0A833W372-F1
#
_cell.length_a   1.000
_cell.length_b   1.000
_cell.length_c   1.000
_cell.angle_alpha   90.00
_cell.angle_beta   90.00
_cell.angle_gamma   90.00
#
_symmetry.space_group_name_H-M   'P 1'
#
loop_
_entity.id
_entity.type
_entity.pdbx_description
1 polymer ?
#
loop_
_entity_poly.entity_id
_entity_poly.type
_entity_poly.pdbx_seq_one_letter_code
_entity_poly.pdbx_strand_id
1 'polypeptide(L)'
;MGVKIREFLQGPNKADQVDENITSSNYESPDWSLNLEICDRIKSGLISEVEIIRAVKKRIMMNQQPRVQYPVLVLLEACVKNCQRGFVDVAAEGVLDEMVQVVDDPETVVNVWNKVLVLIEAWGESGELCYLPVYEVTYIVPY
;
A
#
# COMPACT_ATOMS: atom_id res chain seq x y z
N MET A 1 2.66 31.63 -26.64
CA MET A 1 3.39 31.51 -25.36
C MET A 1 2.37 31.38 -24.24
N GLY A 2 1.86 30.16 -23.98
CA GLY A 2 0.63 29.97 -23.20
C GLY A 2 0.63 28.74 -22.29
N VAL A 3 1.81 28.27 -21.87
CA VAL A 3 1.95 27.00 -21.14
C VAL A 3 2.21 27.20 -19.63
N LYS A 4 2.61 28.40 -19.17
CA LYS A 4 3.14 28.58 -17.79
C LYS A 4 2.15 29.02 -16.71
N ILE A 5 0.84 29.16 -17.01
CA ILE A 5 -0.13 29.66 -16.01
C ILE A 5 -1.04 28.54 -15.49
N ARG A 6 -1.20 27.44 -16.23
CA ARG A 6 -2.08 26.32 -15.84
C ARG A 6 -1.51 25.45 -14.72
N GLU A 7 -0.18 25.38 -14.60
CA GLU A 7 0.49 24.64 -13.53
C GLU A 7 0.44 25.36 -12.17
N PHE A 8 0.25 26.68 -12.15
CA PHE A 8 0.25 27.49 -10.92
C PHE A 8 -1.13 27.57 -10.23
N LEU A 9 -2.20 27.15 -10.91
CA LEU A 9 -3.58 27.21 -10.41
C LEU A 9 -4.14 25.83 -10.04
N GLN A 10 -3.35 24.76 -10.19
CA GLN A 10 -3.70 23.49 -9.59
C GLN A 10 -3.43 23.62 -8.10
N GLY A 11 -4.50 23.75 -7.30
CA GLY A 11 -4.43 23.47 -5.86
C GLY A 11 -3.76 22.11 -5.63
N PRO A 12 -3.25 21.83 -4.42
CA PRO A 12 -2.40 20.67 -4.18
C PRO A 12 -3.02 19.43 -4.80
N ASN A 13 -2.27 18.76 -5.69
CA ASN A 13 -2.76 17.61 -6.44
C ASN A 13 -3.32 16.60 -5.43
N LYS A 14 -4.43 15.92 -5.76
CA LYS A 14 -4.97 14.90 -4.85
C LYS A 14 -3.91 13.86 -4.49
N ALA A 15 -3.04 13.54 -5.45
CA ALA A 15 -1.86 12.70 -5.23
C ALA A 15 -0.87 13.30 -4.23
N ASP A 16 -0.61 14.62 -4.28
CA ASP A 16 0.30 15.30 -3.36
C ASP A 16 -0.26 15.33 -1.93
N GLN A 17 -1.58 15.53 -1.79
CA GLN A 17 -2.25 15.46 -0.48
C GLN A 17 -2.22 14.05 0.12
N VAL A 18 -2.40 13.02 -0.71
CA VAL A 18 -2.28 11.62 -0.28
C VAL A 18 -0.84 11.28 0.10
N ASP A 19 0.12 11.74 -0.70
CA ASP A 19 1.54 11.60 -0.37
C ASP A 19 1.85 12.31 0.96
N GLU A 20 1.39 13.56 1.19
CA GLU A 20 1.54 14.27 2.47
C GLU A 20 0.92 13.50 3.65
N ASN A 21 -0.27 12.92 3.48
CA ASN A 21 -0.94 12.13 4.52
C ASN A 21 -0.12 10.88 4.92
N ILE A 22 0.68 10.32 4.01
CA ILE A 22 1.56 9.18 4.26
C ILE A 22 2.97 9.66 4.72
N THR A 23 3.38 10.87 4.33
CA THR A 23 4.76 11.38 4.50
C THR A 23 5.01 12.14 5.80
N SER A 24 3.97 12.45 6.57
CA SER A 24 4.11 13.15 7.85
C SER A 24 4.67 12.27 8.99
N SER A 25 4.68 10.94 8.83
CA SER A 25 5.18 10.02 9.85
C SER A 25 6.71 10.02 9.92
N ASN A 26 7.26 10.26 11.10
CA ASN A 26 8.67 10.04 11.39
C ASN A 26 8.97 8.53 11.24
N TYR A 27 9.56 8.14 10.11
CA TYR A 27 9.71 6.76 9.64
C TYR A 27 10.64 5.85 10.48
N GLU A 28 10.94 6.21 11.74
CA GLU A 28 11.64 5.29 12.65
C GLU A 28 10.74 4.15 13.13
N SER A 29 9.41 4.36 13.15
CA SER A 29 8.44 3.34 13.57
C SER A 29 7.05 3.59 12.95
N PRO A 30 6.19 2.57 12.87
CA PRO A 30 4.80 2.76 12.43
C PRO A 30 4.03 3.70 13.36
N ASP A 31 3.42 4.75 12.81
CA ASP A 31 2.53 5.64 13.55
C ASP A 31 1.09 5.09 13.51
N TRP A 32 0.72 4.34 14.55
CA TRP A 32 -0.62 3.77 14.65
C TRP A 32 -1.71 4.82 14.76
N SER A 33 -1.43 5.99 15.36
CA SER A 33 -2.41 7.07 15.46
C SER A 33 -2.75 7.60 14.08
N LEU A 34 -1.72 7.87 13.26
CA LEU A 34 -1.90 8.30 11.88
C LEU A 34 -2.58 7.23 11.01
N ASN A 35 -2.18 5.97 11.15
CA ASN A 35 -2.78 4.87 10.38
C ASN A 35 -4.29 4.75 10.65
N LEU A 36 -4.69 4.87 11.93
CA LEU A 36 -6.11 4.83 12.31
C LEU A 36 -6.86 6.07 11.84
N GLU A 37 -6.24 7.25 11.92
CA GLU A 37 -6.82 8.49 11.37
C GLU A 37 -7.07 8.35 9.86
N ILE A 38 -6.10 7.83 9.10
CA ILE A 38 -6.26 7.57 7.66
C ILE A 38 -7.43 6.61 7.43
N CYS A 39 -7.52 5.50 8.18
CA CYS A 39 -8.63 4.56 8.06
C CYS A 39 -9.98 5.22 8.35
N ASP A 40 -10.06 6.10 9.35
CA ASP A 40 -11.31 6.79 9.68
C ASP A 40 -11.69 7.86 8.63
N ARG A 41 -10.70 8.52 8.02
CA ARG A 41 -10.91 9.41 6.86
C ARG A 41 -11.37 8.64 5.62
N ILE A 42 -10.88 7.43 5.41
CA ILE A 42 -11.37 6.53 4.34
C ILE A 42 -12.82 6.12 4.63
N LYS A 43 -13.13 5.64 5.84
CA LYS A 43 -14.49 5.22 6.22
C LYS A 43 -15.52 6.35 6.12
N SER A 44 -15.11 7.58 6.42
CA SER A 44 -15.96 8.78 6.29
C SER A 44 -16.07 9.30 4.85
N GLY A 45 -15.36 8.70 3.89
CA GLY A 45 -15.36 9.10 2.49
C GLY A 45 -14.62 10.40 2.20
N LEU A 46 -13.84 10.91 3.16
CA LEU A 46 -13.01 12.11 2.99
C LEU A 46 -11.79 11.85 2.09
N ILE A 47 -11.30 10.61 2.07
CA ILE A 47 -10.19 10.16 1.24
C ILE A 47 -10.61 8.89 0.50
N SER A 48 -10.15 8.75 -0.75
CA SER A 48 -10.36 7.55 -1.55
C SER A 48 -9.41 6.43 -1.12
N GLU A 49 -9.96 5.26 -0.79
CA GLU A 49 -9.17 4.07 -0.42
C GLU A 49 -8.20 3.65 -1.53
N VAL A 50 -8.66 3.57 -2.79
CA VAL A 50 -7.80 3.25 -3.95
C VAL A 50 -6.66 4.26 -4.15
N GLU A 51 -6.87 5.55 -3.86
CA GLU A 51 -5.79 6.55 -3.95
C GLU A 51 -4.71 6.29 -2.89
N ILE A 52 -5.10 5.88 -1.68
CA ILE A 52 -4.17 5.49 -0.61
C ILE A 52 -3.41 4.22 -0.99
N ILE A 53 -4.10 3.19 -1.50
CA ILE A 53 -3.47 1.94 -1.95
C ILE A 53 -2.45 2.20 -3.06
N ARG A 54 -2.77 3.06 -4.05
CA ARG A 54 -1.82 3.49 -5.09
C ARG A 54 -0.59 4.17 -4.53
N ALA A 55 -0.77 5.06 -3.56
CA ALA A 55 0.35 5.77 -2.95
C ALA A 55 1.23 4.82 -2.14
N VAL A 56 0.63 3.90 -1.37
CA VAL A 56 1.33 2.82 -0.67
C VAL A 56 2.15 1.98 -1.65
N LYS A 57 1.53 1.50 -2.74
CA LYS A 57 2.20 0.73 -3.81
C LYS A 57 3.42 1.47 -4.34
N LYS A 58 3.23 2.72 -4.75
CA LYS A 58 4.30 3.60 -5.24
C LYS A 58 5.43 3.74 -4.23
N ARG A 59 5.13 3.87 -2.94
CA ARG A 59 6.14 4.00 -1.88
C ARG A 59 6.94 2.72 -1.67
N ILE A 60 6.30 1.55 -1.74
CA ILE A 60 6.98 0.26 -1.68
C ILE A 60 7.98 0.13 -2.84
N MET A 61 7.56 0.48 -4.07
CA MET A 61 8.38 0.35 -5.28
C MET A 61 9.50 1.39 -5.38
N MET A 62 9.19 2.67 -5.13
CA MET A 62 10.12 3.78 -5.42
C MET A 62 11.09 4.08 -4.28
N ASN A 63 10.80 3.65 -3.05
CA ASN A 63 11.70 3.86 -1.92
C ASN A 63 12.26 2.53 -1.44
N GLN A 64 13.52 2.24 -1.76
CA GLN A 64 14.22 1.05 -1.25
C GLN A 64 14.71 1.22 0.19
N GLN A 65 14.36 2.32 0.88
CA GLN A 65 14.75 2.52 2.26
C GLN A 65 13.84 1.70 3.18
N PRO A 66 14.37 0.72 3.94
CA PRO A 66 13.56 -0.16 4.78
C PRO A 66 12.77 0.59 5.86
N ARG A 67 13.34 1.71 6.32
CA ARG A 67 12.71 2.63 7.29
C ARG A 67 11.39 3.19 6.77
N VAL A 68 11.25 3.39 5.46
CA VAL A 68 10.03 3.89 4.83
C VAL A 68 9.12 2.73 4.44
N GLN A 69 9.67 1.67 3.83
CA GLN A 69 8.87 0.54 3.34
C GLN A 69 8.12 -0.18 4.47
N TYR A 70 8.76 -0.42 5.61
CA TYR A 70 8.13 -1.17 6.69
C TYR A 70 6.89 -0.47 7.28
N PRO A 71 6.96 0.82 7.70
CA PRO A 71 5.76 1.55 8.13
C PRO A 71 4.65 1.61 7.07
N VAL A 72 5.01 1.76 5.79
CA VAL A 72 4.05 1.78 4.68
C VAL A 72 3.34 0.42 4.53
N LEU A 73 4.05 -0.69 4.71
CA LEU A 73 3.44 -2.03 4.73
C LEU A 73 2.50 -2.23 5.93
N VAL A 74 2.80 -1.59 7.07
CA VAL A 74 1.91 -1.60 8.25
C VAL A 74 0.65 -0.76 7.99
N LEU A 75 0.77 0.39 7.32
CA LEU A 75 -0.40 1.18 6.89
C LEU A 75 -1.28 0.38 5.93
N LEU A 76 -0.68 -0.32 4.96
CA LEU A 76 -1.41 -1.19 4.04
C LEU A 76 -2.23 -2.24 4.78
N GLU A 77 -1.61 -2.93 5.74
CA GLU A 77 -2.29 -3.90 6.59
C GLU A 77 -3.47 -3.27 7.34
N ALA A 78 -3.28 -2.08 7.91
CA ALA A 78 -4.32 -1.37 8.63
C ALA A 78 -5.50 -1.03 7.71
N CYS A 79 -5.23 -0.50 6.51
CA CYS A 79 -6.27 -0.21 5.52
C CYS A 79 -7.04 -1.47 5.14
N VAL A 80 -6.35 -2.55 4.78
CA VAL A 80 -6.97 -3.83 4.40
C VAL A 80 -7.83 -4.42 5.52
N LYS A 81 -7.41 -4.30 6.78
CA LYS A 81 -8.16 -4.84 7.94
C LYS A 81 -9.32 -3.96 8.40
N ASN A 82 -9.28 -2.65 8.15
CA ASN A 82 -10.21 -1.70 8.76
C ASN A 82 -11.16 -1.02 7.77
N CYS A 83 -10.86 -1.08 6.47
CA CYS A 83 -11.62 -0.39 5.44
C CYS A 83 -12.38 -1.41 4.56
N GLN A 84 -13.44 -0.96 3.90
CA GLN A 84 -14.41 -1.86 3.25
C GLN A 84 -13.92 -2.41 1.91
N ARG A 85 -13.03 -1.69 1.21
CA ARG A 85 -12.62 -2.05 -0.16
C ARG A 85 -11.16 -2.46 -0.26
N GLY A 86 -10.47 -2.65 0.87
CA GLY A 86 -9.02 -2.79 0.89
C GLY A 86 -8.51 -3.92 0.01
N PHE A 87 -9.11 -5.11 0.12
CA PHE A 87 -8.75 -6.24 -0.73
C PHE A 87 -9.08 -6.04 -2.22
N VAL A 88 -10.24 -5.43 -2.51
CA VAL A 88 -10.65 -5.14 -3.90
C VAL A 88 -9.67 -4.16 -4.55
N ASP A 89 -9.29 -3.11 -3.84
CA ASP A 89 -8.40 -2.08 -4.35
C ASP A 89 -6.94 -2.60 -4.40
N VAL A 90 -6.50 -3.44 -3.46
CA VAL A 90 -5.21 -4.18 -3.51
C VAL A 90 -5.12 -5.07 -4.75
N ALA A 91 -6.18 -5.79 -5.06
CA ALA A 91 -6.27 -6.64 -6.25
C ALA A 91 -6.30 -5.80 -7.54
N ALA A 92 -7.13 -4.76 -7.58
CA ALA A 92 -7.28 -3.91 -8.77
C ALA A 92 -6.00 -3.14 -9.12
N GLU A 93 -5.22 -2.74 -8.12
CA GLU A 93 -3.96 -2.01 -8.31
C GLU A 93 -2.75 -2.93 -8.50
N GLY A 94 -2.93 -4.26 -8.45
CA GLY A 94 -1.84 -5.24 -8.63
C GLY A 94 -0.75 -5.10 -7.57
N VAL A 95 -1.14 -4.89 -6.30
CA VAL A 95 -0.17 -4.72 -5.20
C VAL A 95 0.56 -6.02 -4.89
N LEU A 96 -0.12 -7.17 -5.04
CA LEU A 96 0.47 -8.49 -4.83
C LEU A 96 1.67 -8.73 -5.75
N ASP A 97 1.58 -8.33 -7.01
CA ASP A 97 2.68 -8.51 -7.98
C ASP A 97 3.95 -7.76 -7.54
N GLU A 98 3.80 -6.54 -7.01
CA GLU A 98 4.94 -5.79 -6.48
C GLU A 98 5.49 -6.40 -5.18
N MET A 99 4.61 -6.95 -4.35
CA MET A 99 5.04 -7.65 -3.13
C MET A 99 5.87 -8.88 -3.44
N VAL A 100 5.50 -9.64 -4.48
CA VAL A 100 6.31 -10.77 -4.97
C VAL A 100 7.68 -10.28 -5.43
N GLN A 101 7.76 -9.17 -6.18
CA GLN A 101 9.04 -8.58 -6.57
C GLN A 101 9.92 -8.20 -5.37
N VAL A 102 9.32 -7.67 -4.29
CA VAL A 102 10.06 -7.34 -3.06
C VAL A 102 10.59 -8.61 -2.38
N VAL A 103 9.84 -9.71 -2.40
CA VAL A 103 10.28 -11.00 -1.83
C VAL A 103 11.38 -11.65 -2.66
N ASP A 104 11.30 -11.53 -3.99
CA ASP A 104 12.27 -12.09 -4.94
C ASP A 104 13.59 -11.30 -5.00
N ASP A 105 13.59 -10.02 -4.56
CA ASP A 105 14.79 -9.20 -4.49
C ASP A 105 15.71 -9.63 -3.32
N PRO A 106 16.91 -10.17 -3.61
CA PRO A 106 17.85 -10.62 -2.58
C PRO A 106 18.44 -9.48 -1.74
N GLU A 107 18.33 -8.23 -2.18
CA GLU A 107 18.80 -7.05 -1.43
C GLU A 107 17.74 -6.54 -0.42
N THR A 108 16.51 -7.06 -0.48
CA THR A 108 15.45 -6.69 0.46
C THR A 108 15.84 -7.02 1.88
N VAL A 109 15.74 -6.01 2.76
CA VAL A 109 16.08 -6.17 4.17
C VAL A 109 15.07 -7.09 4.86
N VAL A 110 15.58 -8.00 5.70
CA VAL A 110 14.85 -9.09 6.37
C VAL A 110 13.55 -8.64 7.05
N ASN A 111 13.51 -7.45 7.65
CA ASN A 111 12.30 -6.95 8.32
C ASN A 111 11.17 -6.62 7.33
N VAL A 112 11.50 -6.02 6.19
CA VAL A 112 10.54 -5.74 5.11
C VAL A 112 10.11 -7.05 4.48
N TRP A 113 11.08 -7.91 4.16
CA TRP A 113 10.83 -9.24 3.58
C TRP A 113 9.86 -10.07 4.42
N ASN A 114 10.14 -10.23 5.72
CA ASN A 114 9.26 -10.95 6.65
C ASN A 114 7.86 -10.32 6.71
N LYS A 115 7.78 -8.98 6.70
CA LYS A 115 6.48 -8.30 6.76
C LYS A 115 5.65 -8.56 5.52
N VAL A 116 6.26 -8.53 4.34
CA VAL A 116 5.57 -8.82 3.07
C VAL A 116 5.07 -10.26 3.06
N LEU A 117 5.91 -11.23 3.45
CA LEU A 117 5.49 -12.63 3.50
C LEU A 117 4.29 -12.85 4.43
N VAL A 118 4.32 -12.28 5.64
CA VAL A 118 3.20 -12.38 6.59
C VAL A 118 1.91 -11.82 5.99
N LEU A 119 1.97 -10.76 5.18
CA LEU A 119 0.79 -10.22 4.50
C LEU A 119 0.30 -11.16 3.39
N ILE A 120 1.20 -11.67 2.55
CA ILE A 120 0.85 -12.62 1.48
C ILE A 120 0.21 -13.88 2.06
N GLU A 121 0.81 -14.47 3.10
CA GLU A 121 0.29 -15.64 3.79
C GLU A 121 -1.11 -15.37 4.38
N ALA A 122 -1.27 -14.27 5.12
CA ALA A 122 -2.56 -13.90 5.72
C ALA A 122 -3.66 -13.68 4.68
N TRP A 123 -3.34 -13.09 3.53
CA TRP A 123 -4.28 -12.89 2.43
C TRP A 123 -4.65 -14.19 1.71
N GLY A 124 -3.73 -15.15 1.73
CA GLY A 124 -3.93 -16.49 1.26
C GLY A 124 -4.90 -17.29 2.12
N GLU A 125 -4.66 -17.29 3.42
CA GLU A 125 -5.48 -17.99 4.40
C GLU A 125 -6.90 -17.43 4.47
N SER A 126 -7.08 -16.12 4.26
CA SER A 126 -8.41 -15.49 4.28
C SER A 126 -9.26 -15.82 3.06
N GLY A 127 -8.65 -16.23 1.95
CA GLY A 127 -9.33 -16.46 0.68
C GLY A 127 -9.73 -15.19 -0.07
N GLU A 128 -9.42 -14.00 0.46
CA GLU A 128 -9.84 -12.71 -0.08
C GLU A 128 -9.16 -12.38 -1.42
N LEU A 129 -7.96 -12.92 -1.65
CA LEU A 129 -7.23 -12.79 -2.91
C LEU A 129 -7.30 -14.03 -3.80
N CYS A 130 -8.02 -15.09 -3.40
CA CYS A 130 -8.14 -16.32 -4.18
C CYS A 130 -8.81 -16.15 -5.55
N TYR A 131 -9.38 -14.98 -5.84
CA TYR A 131 -9.95 -14.63 -7.15
C TYR A 131 -8.91 -14.05 -8.12
N LEU A 132 -7.68 -13.76 -7.66
CA LEU A 132 -6.59 -13.32 -8.52
C LEU A 132 -5.98 -14.56 -9.21
N PRO A 133 -5.95 -14.63 -10.56
CA PRO A 133 -5.37 -15.75 -11.29
C PRO A 133 -3.91 -16.06 -10.90
N VAL A 134 -3.18 -15.05 -10.42
CA VAL A 134 -1.79 -15.16 -9.95
C VAL A 134 -1.69 -15.92 -8.62
N TYR A 135 -2.70 -15.82 -7.76
CA TYR A 135 -2.70 -16.46 -6.44
C TYR A 135 -2.93 -17.99 -6.55
N GLU A 136 -3.90 -18.42 -7.38
CA GLU A 136 -4.16 -19.85 -7.60
C GLU A 136 -2.95 -20.58 -8.20
N VAL A 137 -2.24 -19.96 -9.15
CA VAL A 137 -1.12 -20.61 -9.85
C VAL A 137 0.16 -20.64 -9.00
N THR A 138 0.37 -19.67 -8.13
CA THR A 138 1.61 -19.52 -7.36
C THR A 138 1.53 -20.13 -5.96
N TYR A 139 0.35 -20.13 -5.33
CA TYR A 139 0.19 -20.46 -3.92
C TYR A 139 -0.85 -21.55 -3.62
N ILE A 140 -1.65 -21.99 -4.60
CA ILE A 140 -2.56 -23.12 -4.44
C ILE A 140 -2.00 -24.33 -5.22
N VAL A 141 -1.03 -25.01 -4.63
CA VAL A 141 -0.64 -26.35 -5.09
C VAL A 141 -1.31 -27.37 -4.17
N PRO A 142 -2.15 -28.29 -4.69
CA PRO A 142 -2.72 -29.36 -3.87
C PRO A 142 -1.61 -30.37 -3.57
N TYR A 143 -1.31 -30.60 -2.29
CA TYR A 143 -0.73 -31.87 -1.84
C TYR A 143 -1.83 -32.93 -1.76
#